data_AF-A0A165DLC9-F1
#
_entry.id   AF-A0A165DLC9-F1
#
_cell.length_a   1.000
_cell.length_b   1.000
_cell.length_c   1.000
_cell.angle_alpha   90.00
_cell.angle_beta   90.00
_cell.angle_gamma   90.00
#
_symmetry.space_group_name_H-M   'P 1'
#
loop_
_entity.id
_entity.type
_entity.pdbx_description
1 polymer ?
#
loop_
_entity_poly.entity_id
_entity_poly.type
_entity_poly.pdbx_seq_one_letter_code
_entity_poly.pdbx_strand_id
1 'polypeptide(L)'
;MVPPDQVTLDMILRVLTPGFLEDVASLVIDSVLYGVYVVLFTVSLYSISRKFSQQRITTLIALSATLAMFGSSTYMWATRAVVCARYYDFRVVRNDTGVWALPSELSTARADDVRAGMFMFSFIIGDGVLAWRTSVLSSRNKPVTFICTVIWLAMFCSALSAIVIAAKFKLGKDDLTGTLIDAGWCISLALNILCTTLLGPYKPRSHSRATKTLAGHGGPTSAARTLGVLVIAGLLYVLLSLPRIILIVLNYGIPPDARIAPALEYAAMIGNEVPNQLVGLFPTTVTALIFWESTVFEPSVPSIESAGTVSIRFASTRGDGRMRNASFDTEES
;
A
#
# COMPACT_ATOMS: atom_id res chain seq x y z
N MET A 1 30.98 -37.21 8.99
CA MET A 1 29.66 -37.69 9.46
C MET A 1 29.84 -38.09 10.92
N VAL A 2 29.11 -37.44 11.83
CA VAL A 2 29.09 -37.83 13.25
C VAL A 2 28.23 -39.09 13.35
N PRO A 3 28.68 -40.16 14.03
CA PRO A 3 27.90 -41.37 14.14
C PRO A 3 26.61 -41.09 14.95
N PRO A 4 25.49 -41.74 14.60
CA PRO A 4 24.15 -41.37 15.08
C PRO A 4 23.97 -41.47 16.61
N ASP A 5 24.84 -42.21 17.29
CA ASP A 5 24.93 -42.34 18.74
C ASP A 5 25.59 -41.13 19.43
N GLN A 6 26.28 -40.26 18.69
CA GLN A 6 26.95 -39.07 19.22
C GLN A 6 26.18 -37.76 19.02
N VAL A 7 25.00 -37.78 18.39
CA VAL A 7 24.17 -36.58 18.24
C VAL A 7 23.48 -36.28 19.58
N THR A 8 24.10 -35.41 20.38
CA THR A 8 23.52 -34.96 21.65
C THR A 8 22.37 -33.98 21.42
N LEU A 9 21.40 -33.97 22.34
CA LEU A 9 20.27 -33.03 22.33
C LEU A 9 20.74 -31.57 22.24
N ASP A 10 21.85 -31.24 22.91
CA ASP A 10 22.44 -29.90 22.89
C ASP A 10 22.92 -29.49 21.48
N MET A 11 23.44 -30.44 20.71
CA MET A 11 23.89 -30.21 19.35
C MET A 11 22.71 -29.94 18.42
N ILE A 12 21.61 -30.69 18.59
CA ILE A 12 20.35 -30.46 17.88
C ILE A 12 19.74 -29.11 18.26
N LEU A 13 19.69 -28.78 19.56
CA LEU A 13 19.17 -27.51 20.04
C LEU A 13 19.99 -26.33 19.51
N ARG A 14 21.33 -26.40 19.52
CA ARG A 14 22.17 -25.31 18.98
C ARG A 14 21.94 -25.06 17.50
N VAL A 15 21.67 -26.10 16.71
CA VAL A 15 21.41 -25.96 15.26
C VAL A 15 19.99 -25.45 14.99
N LEU A 16 18.99 -25.90 15.75
CA LEU A 16 17.58 -25.54 15.49
C LEU A 16 17.13 -24.24 16.15
N THR A 17 17.74 -23.84 17.27
CA THR A 17 17.30 -22.67 18.06
C THR A 17 17.38 -21.36 17.28
N PRO A 18 18.43 -21.06 16.48
CA PRO A 18 18.51 -19.81 15.75
C PRO A 18 17.32 -19.63 14.80
N GLY A 19 17.15 -20.53 13.82
CA GLY A 19 16.05 -20.48 12.84
C GLY A 19 14.67 -20.39 13.48
N PHE A 20 14.47 -21.12 14.58
CA PHE A 20 13.24 -21.07 15.34
C PHE A 20 12.95 -19.69 15.96
N LEU A 21 13.96 -19.08 16.59
CA LEU A 21 13.78 -17.76 17.20
C LEU A 21 13.48 -16.70 16.15
N GLU A 22 14.07 -16.79 14.95
CA GLU A 22 13.79 -15.85 13.85
C GLU A 22 12.35 -16.02 13.34
N ASP A 23 11.89 -17.25 13.13
CA ASP A 23 10.51 -17.53 12.69
C ASP A 23 9.47 -17.01 13.68
N VAL A 24 9.70 -17.23 14.98
CA VAL A 24 8.80 -16.76 16.04
C VAL A 24 8.84 -15.24 16.17
N ALA A 25 10.03 -14.65 16.22
CA ALA A 25 10.17 -13.19 16.31
C ALA A 25 9.50 -12.50 15.13
N SER A 26 9.69 -13.05 13.93
CA SER A 26 9.06 -12.55 12.72
C SER A 26 7.54 -12.71 12.74
N LEU A 27 7.01 -13.87 13.16
CA LEU A 27 5.57 -14.08 13.30
C LEU A 27 4.95 -13.11 14.32
N VAL A 28 5.65 -12.82 15.42
CA VAL A 28 5.19 -11.84 16.43
C VAL A 28 5.09 -10.45 15.82
N ILE A 29 6.13 -10.00 15.10
CA ILE A 29 6.13 -8.69 14.44
C ILE A 29 5.04 -8.62 13.36
N ASP A 30 4.92 -9.67 12.55
CA ASP A 30 3.89 -9.80 11.52
C ASP A 30 2.47 -9.76 12.13
N SER A 31 2.27 -10.39 13.29
CA SER A 31 0.98 -10.39 14.00
C SER A 31 0.64 -9.02 14.59
N VAL A 32 1.63 -8.28 15.11
CA VAL A 32 1.43 -6.90 15.57
C VAL A 32 1.02 -5.99 14.41
N LEU A 33 1.74 -6.07 13.29
CA LEU A 33 1.43 -5.30 12.09
C LEU A 33 0.07 -5.68 11.49
N TYR A 34 -0.25 -6.97 11.47
CA TYR A 34 -1.54 -7.47 11.03
C TYR A 34 -2.67 -6.96 11.93
N GLY A 35 -2.49 -6.94 13.25
CA GLY A 35 -3.45 -6.35 14.20
C GLY A 35 -3.71 -4.87 13.93
N VAL A 36 -2.65 -4.08 13.69
CA VAL A 36 -2.77 -2.68 13.26
C VAL A 36 -3.54 -2.57 11.94
N TYR A 37 -3.25 -3.47 10.99
CA TYR A 37 -3.94 -3.49 9.71
C TYR A 37 -5.43 -3.82 9.83
N VAL A 38 -5.83 -4.76 10.71
CA VAL A 38 -7.24 -5.07 10.99
C VAL A 38 -7.98 -3.83 11.49
N VAL A 39 -7.39 -3.07 12.42
CA VAL A 39 -8.00 -1.81 12.91
C VAL A 39 -8.16 -0.81 11.77
N LEU A 40 -7.11 -0.58 10.97
CA LEU A 40 -7.18 0.35 9.83
C LEU A 40 -8.18 -0.10 8.76
N PHE A 41 -8.25 -1.40 8.50
CA PHE A 41 -9.21 -1.99 7.57
C PHE A 41 -10.64 -1.77 8.04
N THR A 42 -10.95 -1.99 9.32
CA THR A 42 -12.30 -1.73 9.85
C THR A 42 -12.69 -0.26 9.77
N VAL A 43 -11.77 0.66 10.10
CA VAL A 43 -11.98 2.12 9.96
C VAL A 43 -12.19 2.51 8.49
N SER A 44 -11.38 1.95 7.58
CA SER A 44 -11.51 2.17 6.14
C SER A 44 -12.85 1.69 5.63
N LEU A 45 -13.24 0.45 5.98
CA LEU A 45 -14.49 -0.18 5.56
C LEU A 45 -15.70 0.63 6.05
N TYR A 46 -15.69 1.08 7.31
CA TYR A 46 -16.73 1.95 7.85
C TYR A 46 -16.82 3.28 7.10
N SER A 47 -15.67 3.94 6.87
CA SER A 47 -15.61 5.25 6.21
C SER A 47 -16.08 5.17 4.75
N ILE A 48 -15.67 4.13 4.02
CA ILE A 48 -16.09 3.84 2.64
C ILE A 48 -17.60 3.55 2.59
N SER A 49 -18.10 2.72 3.52
CA SER A 49 -19.51 2.31 3.53
C SER A 49 -20.47 3.49 3.74
N ARG A 50 -20.11 4.48 4.57
CA ARG A 50 -20.93 5.68 4.76
C ARG A 50 -21.05 6.54 3.49
N LYS A 51 -20.06 6.50 2.60
CA LYS A 51 -20.00 7.32 1.37
C LYS A 51 -20.58 6.63 0.13
N PHE A 52 -21.05 5.39 0.27
CA PHE A 52 -21.52 4.58 -0.85
C PHE A 52 -22.62 5.25 -1.68
N SER A 53 -23.48 6.07 -1.06
CA SER A 53 -24.59 6.73 -1.75
C SER A 53 -24.17 7.83 -2.74
N GLN A 54 -23.03 8.50 -2.52
CA GLN A 54 -22.65 9.69 -3.30
C GLN A 54 -21.73 9.38 -4.49
N GLN A 55 -20.81 8.41 -4.36
CA GLN A 55 -19.82 8.11 -5.40
C GLN A 55 -19.67 6.59 -5.62
N ARG A 56 -20.73 5.95 -6.13
CA ARG A 56 -20.83 4.49 -6.23
C ARG A 56 -19.60 3.83 -6.88
N ILE A 57 -19.16 4.31 -8.05
CA ILE A 57 -18.08 3.66 -8.81
C ILE A 57 -16.73 3.76 -8.09
N THR A 58 -16.31 4.98 -7.71
CA THR A 58 -15.03 5.20 -6.99
C THR A 58 -15.00 4.44 -5.68
N THR A 59 -16.13 4.44 -4.96
CA THR A 59 -16.27 3.72 -3.69
C THR A 59 -16.16 2.21 -3.91
N LEU A 60 -16.79 1.66 -4.95
CA LEU A 60 -16.69 0.24 -5.29
C LEU A 60 -15.25 -0.17 -5.64
N ILE A 61 -14.54 0.60 -6.46
CA ILE A 61 -13.14 0.32 -6.83
C ILE A 61 -12.24 0.36 -5.58
N ALA A 62 -12.39 1.38 -4.73
CA ALA A 62 -11.62 1.50 -3.50
C ALA A 62 -11.92 0.36 -2.52
N LEU A 63 -13.20 -0.02 -2.38
CA LEU A 63 -13.64 -1.12 -1.54
C LEU A 63 -13.10 -2.46 -2.04
N SER A 64 -13.21 -2.74 -3.34
CA SER A 64 -12.71 -3.98 -3.93
C SER A 64 -11.20 -4.10 -3.79
N ALA A 65 -10.45 -3.02 -4.03
CA ALA A 65 -9.00 -3.00 -3.85
C ALA A 65 -8.64 -3.25 -2.38
N THR A 66 -9.31 -2.58 -1.44
CA THR A 66 -9.06 -2.73 0.01
C THR A 66 -9.37 -4.15 0.49
N LEU A 67 -10.49 -4.75 0.05
CA LEU A 67 -10.85 -6.13 0.36
C LEU A 67 -9.85 -7.13 -0.21
N ALA A 68 -9.43 -6.95 -1.46
CA ALA A 68 -8.45 -7.81 -2.10
C ALA A 68 -7.10 -7.78 -1.35
N MET A 69 -6.57 -6.59 -1.06
CA MET A 69 -5.32 -6.44 -0.31
C MET A 69 -5.42 -6.99 1.11
N PHE A 70 -6.54 -6.79 1.81
CA PHE A 70 -6.75 -7.33 3.16
C PHE A 70 -6.86 -8.85 3.15
N GLY A 71 -7.56 -9.42 2.16
CA GLY A 71 -7.65 -10.87 1.96
C GLY A 71 -6.29 -11.50 1.70
N SER A 72 -5.47 -10.92 0.82
CA SER A 72 -4.11 -11.38 0.55
C SER A 72 -3.21 -11.29 1.77
N SER A 73 -3.24 -10.19 2.52
CA SER A 73 -2.49 -10.04 3.79
C SER A 73 -2.92 -11.06 4.84
N THR A 74 -4.23 -11.28 5.00
CA THR A 74 -4.76 -12.30 5.91
C THR A 74 -4.29 -13.70 5.54
N TYR A 75 -4.27 -14.01 4.23
CA TYR A 75 -3.73 -15.27 3.74
C TYR A 75 -2.23 -15.41 4.05
N MET A 76 -1.42 -14.38 3.80
CA MET A 76 0.01 -14.40 4.08
C MET A 76 0.30 -14.61 5.58
N TRP A 77 -0.40 -13.88 6.44
CA TRP A 77 -0.30 -14.05 7.89
C TRP A 77 -0.75 -15.46 8.34
N ALA A 78 -1.90 -15.92 7.88
CA ALA A 78 -2.46 -17.22 8.28
C ALA A 78 -1.58 -18.40 7.85
N THR A 79 -1.06 -18.36 6.61
CA THR A 79 -0.13 -19.38 6.12
C THR A 79 1.15 -19.42 6.94
N ARG A 80 1.71 -18.27 7.31
CA ARG A 80 2.87 -18.21 8.21
C ARG A 80 2.56 -18.78 9.59
N ALA A 81 1.43 -18.38 10.18
CA ALA A 81 0.99 -18.87 11.48
C ALA A 81 0.82 -20.40 11.47
N VAL A 82 0.26 -20.96 10.40
CA VAL A 82 0.11 -22.42 10.22
C VAL A 82 1.46 -23.11 10.04
N VAL A 83 2.39 -22.55 9.25
CA VAL A 83 3.75 -23.12 9.09
C VAL A 83 4.49 -23.13 10.43
N CYS A 84 4.43 -22.03 11.18
CA CYS A 84 5.01 -21.93 12.51
C CYS A 84 4.35 -22.93 13.48
N ALA A 85 3.01 -23.00 13.53
CA ALA A 85 2.28 -23.94 14.38
C ALA A 85 2.61 -25.41 14.06
N ARG A 86 2.73 -25.76 12.78
CA ARG A 86 3.16 -27.10 12.36
C ARG A 86 4.57 -27.40 12.86
N TYR A 87 5.49 -26.44 12.77
CA TYR A 87 6.83 -26.60 13.30
C TYR A 87 6.83 -26.96 14.81
N TYR A 88 5.87 -26.45 15.59
CA TYR A 88 5.68 -26.84 17.00
C TYR A 88 5.10 -28.25 17.17
N ASP A 89 4.11 -28.63 16.37
CA ASP A 89 3.39 -29.91 16.49
C ASP A 89 4.32 -31.12 16.21
N PHE A 90 5.27 -30.98 15.28
CA PHE A 90 6.23 -32.03 14.95
C PHE A 90 7.24 -32.37 16.06
N ARG A 91 7.41 -31.52 17.08
CA ARG A 91 8.33 -31.82 18.20
C ARG A 91 7.75 -32.79 19.24
N VAL A 92 6.47 -33.16 19.16
CA VAL A 92 5.83 -34.04 20.15
C VAL A 92 5.68 -35.50 19.67
N VAL A 93 5.85 -35.77 18.37
CA VAL A 93 5.72 -37.15 17.84
C VAL A 93 7.07 -37.86 17.83
N ARG A 94 7.44 -38.41 18.98
CA ARG A 94 8.48 -39.44 19.09
C ARG A 94 7.91 -40.71 18.44
N ASN A 95 8.29 -41.00 17.20
CA ASN A 95 8.01 -42.32 16.63
C ASN A 95 8.76 -43.38 17.42
N ASP A 96 8.12 -44.54 17.62
CA ASP A 96 8.69 -45.72 18.30
C ASP A 96 9.99 -46.23 17.66
N THR A 97 10.31 -45.76 16.45
CA THR A 97 11.53 -46.06 15.68
C THR A 97 12.68 -45.06 15.90
N GLY A 98 12.48 -43.98 16.67
CA GLY A 98 13.51 -42.98 16.97
C GLY A 98 13.89 -42.05 15.80
N VAL A 99 13.24 -42.16 14.64
CA VAL A 99 13.52 -41.32 13.47
C VAL A 99 12.62 -40.10 13.47
N TRP A 100 13.23 -38.92 13.59
CA TRP A 100 12.60 -37.63 13.40
C TRP A 100 12.49 -37.35 11.90
N ALA A 101 11.30 -37.50 11.33
CA ALA A 101 11.05 -37.10 9.95
C ALA A 101 10.45 -35.69 9.93
N LEU A 102 11.13 -34.74 9.27
CA LEU A 102 10.49 -33.48 8.92
C LEU A 102 9.33 -33.77 7.96
N PRO A 103 8.16 -33.12 8.11
CA PRO A 103 7.13 -33.18 7.08
C PRO A 103 7.75 -32.85 5.72
N SER A 104 7.27 -33.51 4.67
CA SER A 104 7.75 -33.32 3.30
C SER A 104 7.92 -31.83 3.00
N GLU A 105 9.17 -31.42 2.76
CA GLU A 105 9.58 -30.05 2.36
C GLU A 105 8.72 -29.48 1.22
N LEU A 106 8.11 -30.38 0.45
CA LEU A 106 7.16 -30.09 -0.61
C LEU A 106 5.93 -29.28 -0.16
N SER A 107 5.45 -29.45 1.08
CA SER A 107 4.21 -28.80 1.56
C SER A 107 4.44 -27.34 1.99
N THR A 108 5.61 -27.04 2.54
CA THR A 108 6.01 -25.69 2.96
C THR A 108 6.46 -24.87 1.75
N ALA A 109 7.22 -25.47 0.82
CA ALA A 109 7.65 -24.80 -0.41
C ALA A 109 6.47 -24.27 -1.23
N ARG A 110 5.40 -25.08 -1.39
CA ARG A 110 4.20 -24.64 -2.12
C ARG A 110 3.47 -23.49 -1.41
N ALA A 111 3.46 -23.47 -0.09
CA ALA A 111 2.85 -22.38 0.66
C ALA A 111 3.62 -21.07 0.46
N ASP A 112 4.95 -21.14 0.43
CA ASP A 112 5.81 -19.99 0.16
C ASP A 112 5.64 -19.43 -1.26
N ASP A 113 5.51 -20.29 -2.27
CA ASP A 113 5.27 -19.85 -3.65
C ASP A 113 3.94 -19.10 -3.77
N VAL A 114 2.87 -19.64 -3.18
CA VAL A 114 1.55 -18.98 -3.19
C VAL A 114 1.61 -17.68 -2.38
N ARG A 115 2.34 -17.65 -1.26
CA ARG A 115 2.54 -16.44 -0.46
C ARG A 115 3.26 -15.36 -1.26
N ALA A 116 4.32 -15.70 -1.99
CA ALA A 116 5.01 -14.77 -2.88
C ALA A 116 4.10 -14.24 -4.00
N GLY A 117 3.25 -15.10 -4.57
CA GLY A 117 2.21 -14.70 -5.52
C GLY A 117 1.20 -13.71 -4.93
N MET A 118 0.71 -13.97 -3.71
CA MET A 118 -0.23 -13.08 -3.01
C MET A 118 0.40 -11.75 -2.62
N PHE A 119 1.69 -11.77 -2.25
CA PHE A 119 2.48 -10.56 -2.03
C PHE A 119 2.56 -9.71 -3.30
N MET A 120 2.95 -10.31 -4.43
CA MET A 120 3.01 -9.61 -5.72
C MET A 120 1.66 -9.04 -6.14
N PHE A 121 0.59 -9.80 -5.96
CA PHE A 121 -0.77 -9.35 -6.25
C PHE A 121 -1.18 -8.13 -5.42
N SER A 122 -0.92 -8.16 -4.11
CA SER A 122 -1.21 -7.05 -3.19
C SER A 122 -0.49 -5.78 -3.61
N PHE A 123 0.77 -5.94 -4.01
CA PHE A 123 1.63 -4.86 -4.45
C PHE A 123 1.16 -4.22 -5.77
N ILE A 124 0.80 -5.03 -6.78
CA ILE A 124 0.25 -4.53 -8.06
C ILE A 124 -0.97 -3.65 -7.81
N ILE A 125 -1.88 -4.11 -6.92
CA ILE A 125 -3.10 -3.36 -6.56
C ILE A 125 -2.73 -2.08 -5.81
N GLY A 126 -1.90 -2.18 -4.78
CA GLY A 126 -1.51 -1.05 -3.94
C GLY A 126 -0.87 0.08 -4.75
N ASP A 127 0.08 -0.27 -5.60
CA ASP A 127 0.79 0.68 -6.46
C ASP A 127 -0.09 1.18 -7.61
N GLY A 128 -1.03 0.37 -8.10
CA GLY A 128 -2.01 0.80 -9.09
C GLY A 128 -2.93 1.89 -8.52
N VAL A 129 -3.39 1.72 -7.28
CA VAL A 129 -4.17 2.74 -6.57
C VAL A 129 -3.35 4.02 -6.37
N LEU A 130 -2.07 3.90 -6.04
CA LEU A 130 -1.18 5.06 -5.87
C LEU A 130 -0.92 5.80 -7.19
N ALA A 131 -0.61 5.07 -8.26
CA ALA A 131 -0.38 5.63 -9.60
C ALA A 131 -1.64 6.32 -10.14
N TRP A 132 -2.81 5.69 -9.97
CA TRP A 132 -4.10 6.28 -10.32
C TRP A 132 -4.34 7.60 -9.59
N ARG A 133 -4.16 7.63 -8.26
CA ARG A 133 -4.33 8.86 -7.46
C ARG A 133 -3.40 9.97 -7.90
N THR A 134 -2.13 9.64 -8.11
CA THR A 134 -1.12 10.61 -8.56
C THR A 134 -1.48 11.19 -9.93
N SER A 135 -2.05 10.36 -10.81
CA SER A 135 -2.49 10.75 -12.14
C SER A 135 -3.74 11.64 -12.12
N VAL A 136 -4.71 11.36 -11.23
CA VAL A 136 -5.89 12.22 -11.04
C VAL A 136 -5.48 13.59 -10.51
N LEU A 137 -4.60 13.64 -9.50
CA LEU A 137 -4.07 14.88 -8.93
C LEU A 137 -3.21 15.66 -9.93
N SER A 138 -2.47 14.95 -10.77
CA SER A 138 -1.62 15.52 -11.82
C SER A 138 -2.31 15.57 -13.18
N SER A 139 -3.64 15.58 -13.24
CA SER A 139 -4.43 15.49 -14.49
C SER A 139 -4.06 16.52 -15.57
N ARG A 140 -3.47 17.65 -15.16
CA ARG A 140 -2.95 18.70 -16.04
C ARG A 140 -1.60 18.38 -16.68
N ASN A 141 -0.82 17.46 -16.12
CA ASN A 141 0.51 17.06 -16.56
C ASN A 141 0.50 15.63 -17.11
N LYS A 142 0.16 15.49 -18.40
CA LYS A 142 0.10 14.19 -19.11
C LYS A 142 1.41 13.37 -19.02
N PRO A 143 2.62 13.97 -19.13
CA PRO A 143 3.87 13.26 -18.91
C PRO A 143 3.94 12.49 -17.59
N VAL A 144 3.49 13.08 -16.49
CA VAL A 144 3.52 12.43 -15.17
C VAL A 144 2.63 11.17 -15.14
N THR A 145 1.43 11.27 -15.70
CA THR A 145 0.51 10.14 -15.80
C THR A 145 1.10 9.02 -16.65
N PHE A 146 1.73 9.37 -17.78
CA PHE A 146 2.41 8.41 -18.65
C PHE A 146 3.55 7.70 -17.93
N ILE A 147 4.44 8.43 -17.25
CA ILE A 147 5.57 7.85 -16.50
C ILE A 147 5.08 6.89 -15.41
N CYS A 148 4.10 7.30 -14.59
CA CYS A 148 3.56 6.43 -13.53
C CYS A 148 2.94 5.16 -14.10
N THR A 149 2.22 5.26 -15.22
CA THR A 149 1.59 4.12 -15.89
C THR A 149 2.62 3.17 -16.48
N VAL A 150 3.69 3.69 -17.10
CA VAL A 150 4.77 2.87 -17.66
C VAL A 150 5.52 2.12 -16.57
N ILE A 151 5.87 2.79 -15.46
CA ILE A 151 6.55 2.15 -14.32
C ILE A 151 5.66 1.08 -13.70
N TRP A 152 4.38 1.37 -13.50
CA TRP A 152 3.41 0.39 -12.99
C TRP A 152 3.24 -0.81 -13.93
N LEU A 153 3.21 -0.59 -15.25
CA LEU A 153 3.11 -1.67 -16.23
C LEU A 153 4.37 -2.52 -16.29
N ALA A 154 5.56 -1.92 -16.21
CA ALA A 154 6.82 -2.65 -16.14
C ALA A 154 6.87 -3.59 -14.93
N MET A 155 6.39 -3.09 -13.80
CA MET A 155 6.23 -3.83 -12.56
C MET A 155 5.20 -4.97 -12.68
N PHE A 156 4.04 -4.71 -13.28
CA PHE A 156 3.03 -5.73 -13.56
C PHE A 156 3.60 -6.86 -14.45
N CYS A 157 4.34 -6.51 -15.51
CA CYS A 157 4.99 -7.47 -16.39
C CYS A 157 6.05 -8.30 -15.66
N SER A 158 6.84 -7.69 -14.78
CA SER A 158 7.82 -8.39 -13.95
C SER A 158 7.16 -9.42 -13.02
N ALA A 159 6.11 -9.01 -12.30
CA ALA A 159 5.36 -9.90 -11.42
C ALA A 159 4.67 -11.04 -12.17
N LEU A 160 4.03 -10.74 -13.30
CA LEU A 160 3.41 -11.76 -14.15
C LEU A 160 4.44 -12.76 -14.68
N SER A 161 5.63 -12.28 -15.07
CA SER A 161 6.72 -13.15 -15.53
C SER A 161 7.19 -14.08 -14.41
N ALA A 162 7.36 -13.57 -13.19
CA ALA A 162 7.73 -14.39 -12.03
C ALA A 162 6.68 -15.48 -11.75
N ILE A 163 5.39 -15.14 -11.77
CA ILE A 163 4.30 -16.11 -11.57
C ILE A 163 4.30 -17.18 -12.66
N VAL A 164 4.44 -16.79 -13.93
CA VAL A 164 4.45 -17.73 -15.06
C VAL A 164 5.64 -18.68 -14.98
N ILE A 165 6.83 -18.18 -14.62
CA ILE A 165 8.03 -19.01 -14.45
C ILE A 165 7.82 -20.00 -13.31
N ALA A 166 7.38 -19.52 -12.14
CA ALA A 166 7.09 -20.38 -10.98
C ALA A 166 6.07 -21.48 -11.31
N ALA A 167 5.00 -21.14 -12.04
CA ALA A 167 3.95 -22.08 -12.39
C ALA A 167 4.37 -23.12 -13.45
N LYS A 168 5.12 -22.72 -14.48
CA LYS A 168 5.47 -23.60 -15.60
C LYS A 168 6.58 -24.58 -15.27
N PHE A 169 7.58 -24.12 -14.53
CA PHE A 169 8.81 -24.87 -14.45
C PHE A 169 8.85 -25.85 -13.28
N LYS A 170 7.98 -25.72 -12.26
CA LYS A 170 8.05 -26.49 -10.99
C LYS A 170 9.46 -26.59 -10.42
N LEU A 171 10.36 -25.72 -10.89
CA LEU A 171 11.77 -25.73 -10.60
C LEU A 171 11.87 -24.99 -9.27
N GLY A 172 12.22 -25.75 -8.23
CA GLY A 172 12.34 -25.20 -6.89
C GLY A 172 13.23 -23.96 -6.92
N LYS A 173 12.75 -22.85 -6.36
CA LYS A 173 13.52 -21.62 -6.09
C LYS A 173 14.60 -21.31 -7.13
N ASP A 174 14.23 -21.26 -8.41
CA ASP A 174 15.16 -20.78 -9.45
C ASP A 174 15.55 -19.33 -9.13
N ASP A 175 16.86 -19.06 -9.16
CA ASP A 175 17.47 -17.76 -8.86
C ASP A 175 16.84 -16.62 -9.67
N LEU A 176 16.36 -16.93 -10.89
CA LEU A 176 15.66 -15.99 -11.75
C LEU A 176 14.30 -15.52 -11.20
N THR A 177 13.53 -16.41 -10.57
CA THR A 177 12.22 -16.05 -10.00
C THR A 177 12.40 -15.10 -8.82
N GLY A 178 13.37 -15.39 -7.95
CA GLY A 178 13.74 -14.50 -6.84
C GLY A 178 14.18 -13.12 -7.35
N THR A 179 15.07 -13.11 -8.35
CA THR A 179 15.56 -11.88 -8.98
C THR A 179 14.43 -11.04 -9.58
N LEU A 180 13.46 -11.66 -10.24
CA LEU A 180 12.29 -10.96 -10.80
C LEU A 180 11.38 -10.38 -9.70
N ILE A 181 11.15 -11.12 -8.61
CA ILE A 181 10.37 -10.63 -7.46
C ILE A 181 11.05 -9.41 -6.85
N ASP A 182 12.37 -9.48 -6.61
CA ASP A 182 13.14 -8.38 -6.03
C ASP A 182 13.25 -7.18 -6.97
N ALA A 183 13.38 -7.41 -8.28
CA ALA A 183 13.32 -6.35 -9.28
C ALA A 183 11.95 -5.67 -9.30
N GLY A 184 10.85 -6.44 -9.31
CA GLY A 184 9.49 -5.93 -9.22
C GLY A 184 9.32 -5.07 -7.98
N TRP A 185 9.78 -5.56 -6.82
CA TRP A 185 9.74 -4.82 -5.57
C TRP A 185 10.57 -3.52 -5.60
N CYS A 186 11.78 -3.53 -6.18
CA CYS A 186 12.56 -2.30 -6.37
C CYS A 186 11.84 -1.28 -7.26
N ILE A 187 11.17 -1.73 -8.32
CA ILE A 187 10.34 -0.86 -9.17
C ILE A 187 9.15 -0.31 -8.37
N SER A 188 8.55 -1.10 -7.47
CA SER A 188 7.52 -0.62 -6.52
C SER A 188 7.99 0.57 -5.73
N LEU A 189 9.17 0.41 -5.13
CA LEU A 189 9.73 1.38 -4.23
C LEU A 189 10.06 2.67 -5.01
N ALA A 190 10.63 2.53 -6.20
CA ALA A 190 10.87 3.63 -7.11
C ALA A 190 9.57 4.37 -7.49
N LEU A 191 8.49 3.64 -7.79
CA LEU A 191 7.18 4.23 -8.08
C LEU A 191 6.62 4.98 -6.86
N ASN A 192 6.74 4.42 -5.66
CA ASN A 192 6.30 5.05 -4.41
C ASN A 192 7.09 6.33 -4.11
N ILE A 193 8.41 6.31 -4.27
CA ILE A 193 9.28 7.49 -4.14
C ILE A 193 8.88 8.53 -5.18
N LEU A 194 8.69 8.14 -6.44
CA LEU A 194 8.29 9.05 -7.51
C LEU A 194 6.92 9.68 -7.23
N CYS A 195 5.91 8.90 -6.87
CA CYS A 195 4.58 9.42 -6.54
C CYS A 195 4.65 10.37 -5.33
N THR A 196 5.37 9.99 -4.27
CA THR A 196 5.54 10.81 -3.07
C THR A 196 6.24 12.14 -3.35
N THR A 197 7.32 12.10 -4.14
CA THR A 197 8.08 13.29 -4.54
C THR A 197 7.30 14.19 -5.50
N LEU A 198 6.46 13.63 -6.36
CA LEU A 198 5.57 14.42 -7.21
C LEU A 198 4.45 15.08 -6.40
N LEU A 199 3.94 14.41 -5.36
CA LEU A 199 2.87 14.91 -4.51
C LEU A 199 3.35 16.02 -3.55
N GLY A 200 4.56 15.91 -2.99
CA GLY A 200 5.09 16.87 -2.01
C GLY A 200 5.03 18.36 -2.44
N PRO A 201 5.51 18.73 -3.64
CA PRO A 201 5.52 20.10 -4.15
C PRO A 201 4.13 20.72 -4.40
N TYR A 202 3.05 19.94 -4.41
CA TYR A 202 1.69 20.49 -4.55
C TYR A 202 1.21 21.18 -3.25
N LYS A 203 1.80 20.83 -2.09
CA LYS A 203 1.42 21.38 -0.77
C LYS A 203 1.63 22.91 -0.68
N PRO A 204 2.81 23.48 -1.04
CA PRO A 204 3.03 24.92 -0.92
C PRO A 204 2.27 25.72 -1.99
N ARG A 205 2.12 25.15 -3.21
CA ARG A 205 1.45 25.84 -4.33
C ARG A 205 -0.06 25.97 -4.12
N SER A 206 -0.73 24.96 -3.56
CA SER A 206 -2.15 25.06 -3.20
C SER A 206 -2.35 26.08 -2.08
N HIS A 207 -1.51 26.01 -1.04
CA HIS A 207 -1.63 26.89 0.11
C HIS A 207 -1.38 28.36 -0.27
N SER A 208 -0.40 28.66 -1.12
CA SER A 208 -0.10 30.03 -1.56
C SER A 208 -1.20 30.68 -2.39
N ARG A 209 -1.93 29.91 -3.22
CA ARG A 209 -3.04 30.46 -4.02
C ARG A 209 -4.30 30.69 -3.19
N ALA A 210 -4.60 29.81 -2.24
CA ALA A 210 -5.75 29.95 -1.34
C ALA A 210 -5.52 31.04 -0.28
N THR A 211 -4.31 31.16 0.27
CA THR A 211 -4.00 32.20 1.28
C THR A 211 -3.94 33.61 0.68
N LYS A 212 -3.49 33.77 -0.56
CA LYS A 212 -3.52 35.08 -1.25
C LYS A 212 -4.94 35.59 -1.53
N THR A 213 -5.95 34.71 -1.52
CA THR A 213 -7.35 35.08 -1.78
C THR A 213 -8.21 35.19 -0.52
N LEU A 214 -7.76 34.66 0.63
CA LEU A 214 -8.54 34.58 1.88
C LEU A 214 -7.75 35.00 3.13
N ALA A 215 -6.89 36.02 3.03
CA ALA A 215 -6.05 36.55 4.12
C ALA A 215 -6.83 37.21 5.29
N GLY A 216 -7.87 36.55 5.80
CA GLY A 216 -8.59 36.87 7.02
C GLY A 216 -8.53 35.74 8.05
N HIS A 217 -9.07 34.55 7.76
CA HIS A 217 -9.39 33.56 8.82
C HIS A 217 -9.33 32.07 8.41
N GLY A 218 -8.65 31.71 7.31
CA GLY A 218 -8.72 30.35 6.75
C GLY A 218 -7.59 29.41 7.20
N GLY A 219 -7.89 28.39 8.00
CA GLY A 219 -6.97 27.28 8.32
C GLY A 219 -6.57 26.44 7.09
N PRO A 220 -5.63 25.48 7.25
CA PRO A 220 -5.18 24.64 6.14
C PRO A 220 -6.34 23.86 5.52
N THR A 221 -6.43 23.89 4.19
CA THR A 221 -7.45 23.17 3.40
C THR A 221 -7.34 21.66 3.63
N SER A 222 -8.47 20.94 3.66
CA SER A 222 -8.47 19.47 3.85
C SER A 222 -7.54 18.76 2.83
N ALA A 223 -7.53 19.22 1.58
CA ALA A 223 -6.63 18.68 0.55
C ALA A 223 -5.14 18.74 0.95
N ALA A 224 -4.69 19.80 1.63
CA ALA A 224 -3.30 19.93 2.07
C ALA A 224 -2.94 18.97 3.22
N ARG A 225 -3.91 18.62 4.07
CA ARG A 225 -3.73 17.65 5.16
C ARG A 225 -3.68 16.23 4.62
N THR A 226 -4.66 15.83 3.81
CA THR A 226 -4.67 14.56 3.09
C THR A 226 -3.36 14.31 2.34
N LEU A 227 -2.88 15.31 1.57
CA LEU A 227 -1.62 15.23 0.84
C LEU A 227 -0.42 15.08 1.78
N GLY A 228 -0.45 15.78 2.93
CA GLY A 228 0.57 15.67 3.98
C GLY A 228 0.67 14.26 4.55
N VAL A 229 -0.47 13.62 4.86
CA VAL A 229 -0.46 12.25 5.38
C VAL A 229 0.01 11.25 4.33
N LEU A 230 -0.38 11.44 3.07
CA LEU A 230 0.09 10.60 1.96
C LEU A 230 1.61 10.66 1.82
N VAL A 231 2.22 11.85 1.94
CA VAL A 231 3.68 12.01 1.90
C VAL A 231 4.36 11.33 3.09
N ILE A 232 3.84 11.53 4.31
CA ILE A 232 4.40 10.92 5.52
C ILE A 232 4.34 9.40 5.42
N ALA A 233 3.19 8.87 5.01
CA ALA A 233 2.98 7.44 4.88
C ALA A 233 3.86 6.84 3.76
N GLY A 234 4.11 7.57 2.66
CA GLY A 234 5.04 7.14 1.61
C GLY A 234 6.49 7.12 2.07
N LEU A 235 6.90 8.10 2.89
CA LEU A 235 8.23 8.08 3.53
C LEU A 235 8.37 6.93 4.52
N LEU A 236 7.35 6.65 5.33
CA LEU A 236 7.34 5.50 6.23
C LEU A 236 7.44 4.18 5.46
N TYR A 237 6.73 4.05 4.34
CA TYR A 237 6.84 2.88 3.47
C TYR A 237 8.28 2.68 2.99
N VAL A 238 8.95 3.75 2.54
CA VAL A 238 10.34 3.69 2.08
C VAL A 238 11.29 3.31 3.22
N LEU A 239 11.16 3.95 4.38
CA LEU A 239 12.01 3.69 5.55
C LEU A 239 11.88 2.25 6.05
N LEU A 240 10.64 1.75 6.15
CA LEU A 240 10.38 0.39 6.60
C LEU A 240 10.72 -0.67 5.53
N SER A 241 10.89 -0.24 4.28
CA SER A 241 11.35 -1.08 3.17
C SER A 241 12.88 -1.22 3.11
N LEU A 242 13.64 -0.33 3.77
CA LEU A 242 15.11 -0.34 3.73
C LEU A 242 15.76 -1.68 4.14
N PRO A 243 15.28 -2.41 5.18
CA PRO A 243 15.85 -3.71 5.53
C PRO A 243 15.89 -4.69 4.36
N ARG A 244 14.86 -4.68 3.50
CA ARG A 244 14.82 -5.53 2.31
C ARG A 244 15.80 -5.07 1.22
N ILE A 245 16.01 -3.76 1.05
CA ILE A 245 17.08 -3.27 0.16
C ILE A 245 18.44 -3.76 0.64
N ILE A 246 18.68 -3.69 1.95
CA ILE A 246 19.93 -4.15 2.55
C ILE A 246 20.13 -5.65 2.24
N LEU A 247 19.09 -6.48 2.37
CA LEU A 247 19.17 -7.90 1.98
C LEU A 247 19.50 -8.10 0.50
N ILE A 248 18.83 -7.38 -0.40
CA ILE A 248 19.07 -7.49 -1.84
C ILE A 248 20.53 -7.11 -2.15
N VAL A 249 21.02 -6.00 -1.59
CA VAL A 249 22.41 -5.56 -1.77
C VAL A 249 23.39 -6.57 -1.18
N LEU A 250 23.07 -7.18 -0.03
CA LEU A 250 23.91 -8.21 0.57
C LEU A 250 23.96 -9.49 -0.28
N ASN A 251 22.83 -9.91 -0.83
CA ASN A 251 22.73 -11.15 -1.60
C ASN A 251 23.41 -11.03 -2.98
N TYR A 252 23.34 -9.87 -3.63
CA TYR A 252 23.86 -9.68 -4.99
C TYR A 252 25.17 -8.89 -5.08
N GLY A 253 25.47 -8.06 -4.07
CA GLY A 253 26.55 -7.07 -4.12
C GLY A 253 27.78 -7.40 -3.30
N ILE A 254 27.70 -8.36 -2.36
CA ILE A 254 28.81 -8.70 -1.47
C ILE A 254 29.11 -10.20 -1.57
N PRO A 255 30.36 -10.60 -1.84
CA PRO A 255 30.70 -12.01 -1.91
C PRO A 255 30.53 -12.66 -0.52
N PRO A 256 30.16 -13.95 -0.46
CA PRO A 256 29.70 -14.61 0.76
C PRO A 256 30.76 -14.73 1.86
N ASP A 257 32.03 -14.54 1.53
CA ASP A 257 33.18 -14.47 2.43
C ASP A 257 33.32 -13.12 3.16
N ALA A 258 32.71 -12.05 2.63
CA ALA A 258 32.69 -10.71 3.22
C ALA A 258 31.40 -10.40 4.01
N ARG A 259 30.62 -11.43 4.37
CA ARG A 259 29.32 -11.27 5.05
C ARG A 259 29.46 -10.49 6.36
N ILE A 260 28.55 -9.52 6.50
CA ILE A 260 28.42 -8.63 7.65
C ILE A 260 28.05 -9.45 8.90
N ALA A 261 28.25 -8.86 10.08
CA ALA A 261 27.93 -9.45 11.39
C ALA A 261 26.58 -10.20 11.39
N PRO A 262 26.50 -11.43 11.97
CA PRO A 262 25.28 -12.26 12.01
C PRO A 262 24.02 -11.54 12.53
N ALA A 263 24.21 -10.54 13.39
CA ALA A 263 23.13 -9.71 13.91
C ALA A 263 22.41 -8.90 12.80
N LEU A 264 23.12 -8.45 11.77
CA LEU A 264 22.51 -7.74 10.65
C LEU A 264 21.70 -8.68 9.76
N GLU A 265 22.19 -9.89 9.50
CA GLU A 265 21.46 -10.92 8.75
C GLU A 265 20.15 -11.27 9.47
N TYR A 266 20.21 -11.52 10.78
CA TYR A 266 19.03 -11.76 11.62
C TYR A 266 18.02 -10.59 11.56
N ALA A 267 18.49 -9.35 11.76
CA ALA A 267 17.61 -8.17 11.71
C ALA A 267 16.99 -7.97 10.32
N ALA A 268 17.74 -8.27 9.27
CA ALA A 268 17.30 -8.11 7.90
C ALA A 268 16.31 -9.22 7.49
N MET A 269 16.46 -10.46 7.98
CA MET A 269 15.49 -11.55 7.81
C MET A 269 14.15 -11.21 8.48
N ILE A 270 14.16 -10.70 9.71
CA ILE A 270 12.96 -10.18 10.36
C ILE A 270 12.38 -9.00 9.55
N GLY A 271 13.24 -8.09 9.11
CA GLY A 271 12.86 -6.92 8.33
C GLY A 271 12.25 -7.25 6.97
N ASN A 272 12.57 -8.40 6.37
CA ASN A 272 12.02 -8.84 5.09
C ASN A 272 10.51 -9.10 5.12
N GLU A 273 9.96 -9.26 6.32
CA GLU A 273 8.59 -9.70 6.54
C GLU A 273 7.65 -8.52 6.82
N VAL A 274 8.22 -7.42 7.33
CA VAL A 274 7.53 -6.14 7.54
C VAL A 274 6.84 -5.64 6.25
N PRO A 275 7.47 -5.67 5.06
CA PRO A 275 6.84 -5.27 3.80
C PRO A 275 5.52 -6.01 3.48
N ASN A 276 5.36 -7.27 3.91
CA ASN A 276 4.17 -8.07 3.55
C ASN A 276 2.87 -7.41 4.05
N GLN A 277 2.90 -6.83 5.25
CA GLN A 277 1.75 -6.12 5.81
C GLN A 277 1.69 -4.68 5.33
N LEU A 278 2.85 -4.02 5.16
CA LEU A 278 2.91 -2.62 4.77
C LEU A 278 2.32 -2.33 3.39
N VAL A 279 2.52 -3.25 2.43
CA VAL A 279 1.98 -3.13 1.08
C VAL A 279 0.46 -2.95 1.08
N GLY A 280 -0.27 -3.64 1.94
CA GLY A 280 -1.72 -3.47 2.09
C GLY A 280 -2.10 -2.32 3.03
N LEU A 281 -1.34 -2.14 4.11
CA LEU A 281 -1.60 -1.13 5.13
C LEU A 281 -1.52 0.29 4.57
N PHE A 282 -0.53 0.57 3.72
CA PHE A 282 -0.29 1.92 3.20
C PHE A 282 -1.46 2.45 2.34
N PRO A 283 -1.87 1.78 1.23
CA PRO A 283 -3.00 2.24 0.42
C PRO A 283 -4.31 2.29 1.22
N THR A 284 -4.51 1.36 2.16
CA THR A 284 -5.70 1.31 3.02
C THR A 284 -5.76 2.50 3.96
N THR A 285 -4.65 2.84 4.62
CA THR A 285 -4.56 4.00 5.53
C THR A 285 -4.87 5.29 4.78
N VAL A 286 -4.26 5.48 3.62
CA VAL A 286 -4.51 6.66 2.79
C VAL A 286 -5.98 6.74 2.39
N THR A 287 -6.58 5.60 2.01
CA THR A 287 -8.00 5.53 1.65
C THR A 287 -8.89 5.90 2.83
N ALA A 288 -8.65 5.29 4.00
CA ALA A 288 -9.38 5.55 5.23
C ALA A 288 -9.34 7.04 5.59
N LEU A 289 -8.16 7.66 5.54
CA LEU A 289 -7.98 9.06 5.89
C LEU A 289 -8.70 10.01 4.92
N ILE A 290 -8.67 9.73 3.62
CA ILE A 290 -9.40 10.53 2.62
C ILE A 290 -10.91 10.49 2.89
N PHE A 291 -11.46 9.30 3.13
CA PHE A 291 -12.88 9.16 3.43
C PHE A 291 -13.24 9.75 4.79
N TRP A 292 -12.37 9.61 5.80
CA TRP A 292 -12.56 10.18 7.12
C TRP A 292 -12.58 11.71 7.08
N GLU A 293 -11.59 12.35 6.44
CA GLU A 293 -11.55 13.82 6.34
C GLU A 293 -12.81 14.35 5.65
N SER A 294 -13.24 13.70 4.59
CA SER A 294 -14.44 14.11 3.87
C SER A 294 -15.75 13.82 4.64
N THR A 295 -15.72 13.06 5.74
CA THR A 295 -16.88 12.94 6.65
C THR A 295 -16.87 13.95 7.79
N VAL A 296 -15.69 14.35 8.27
CA VAL A 296 -15.56 15.26 9.42
C VAL A 296 -15.60 16.73 8.99
N PHE A 297 -15.04 17.05 7.82
CA PHE A 297 -14.81 18.44 7.41
C PHE A 297 -15.74 18.95 6.31
N GLU A 298 -16.61 18.11 5.73
CA GLU A 298 -17.74 18.58 4.94
C GLU A 298 -18.93 18.76 5.91
N PRO A 299 -19.16 19.97 6.47
CA PRO A 299 -20.41 20.22 7.17
C PRO A 299 -21.52 19.90 6.18
N SER A 300 -22.46 19.07 6.60
CA SER A 300 -23.67 18.81 5.84
C SER A 300 -24.34 20.15 5.63
N VAL A 301 -24.10 20.78 4.48
CA VAL A 301 -24.84 21.98 4.10
C VAL A 301 -26.28 21.51 4.13
N PRO A 302 -27.11 21.98 5.08
CA PRO A 302 -28.49 21.55 5.13
C PRO A 302 -29.06 21.85 3.75
N SER A 303 -29.58 20.83 3.09
CA SER A 303 -30.19 20.98 1.78
C SER A 303 -31.19 22.12 1.87
N ILE A 304 -30.92 23.18 1.12
CA ILE A 304 -31.72 24.42 1.11
C ILE A 304 -33.17 24.13 0.68
N GLU A 305 -33.48 22.91 0.24
CA GLU A 305 -34.84 22.40 0.03
C GLU A 305 -35.72 22.39 1.30
N SER A 306 -35.14 22.45 2.52
CA SER A 306 -35.90 22.62 3.77
C SER A 306 -35.97 24.07 4.28
N ALA A 307 -35.18 24.99 3.71
CA ALA A 307 -35.33 26.41 4.00
C ALA A 307 -36.45 26.93 3.10
N GLY A 308 -37.67 26.95 3.65
CA GLY A 308 -38.86 27.44 2.99
C GLY A 308 -38.55 28.67 2.14
N THR A 309 -39.07 28.64 0.91
CA THR A 309 -39.00 29.66 -0.14
C THR A 309 -38.82 31.07 0.42
N VAL A 310 -37.59 31.49 0.72
CA VAL A 310 -37.29 32.91 0.91
C VAL A 310 -37.34 33.50 -0.48
N SER A 311 -38.55 33.92 -0.86
CA SER A 311 -38.78 34.78 -2.00
C SER A 311 -37.94 36.04 -1.79
N ILE A 312 -36.72 36.04 -2.32
CA ILE A 312 -35.95 37.26 -2.51
C ILE A 312 -36.65 38.00 -3.64
N ARG A 313 -37.68 38.75 -3.26
CA ARG A 313 -38.38 39.68 -4.13
C ARG A 313 -37.38 40.79 -4.43
N PHE A 314 -36.69 40.67 -5.56
CA PHE A 314 -35.95 41.80 -6.10
C PHE A 314 -36.96 42.92 -6.33
N ALA A 315 -36.86 43.97 -5.52
CA ALA A 315 -37.51 45.23 -5.80
C ALA A 315 -36.93 45.73 -7.13
N SER A 316 -37.62 45.40 -8.23
CA SER A 316 -37.46 46.08 -9.50
C SER A 316 -37.85 47.53 -9.26
N THR A 317 -36.84 48.37 -9.03
CA THR A 317 -36.96 49.81 -9.26
C THR A 317 -37.15 49.99 -10.75
N ARG A 318 -38.42 49.87 -11.17
CA ARG A 318 -38.91 50.26 -12.48
C ARG A 318 -38.71 51.78 -12.56
N GLY A 319 -37.55 52.16 -13.10
CA GLY A 319 -37.25 53.53 -13.52
C GLY A 319 -38.18 53.88 -14.66
N ASP A 320 -39.33 54.45 -14.30
CA ASP A 320 -40.21 55.14 -15.21
C ASP A 320 -39.63 56.53 -15.47
N GLY A 321 -38.98 56.69 -16.62
CA GLY A 321 -38.41 57.94 -17.11
C GLY A 321 -38.19 57.79 -18.62
N ARG A 322 -39.26 57.82 -19.41
CA ARG A 322 -39.87 59.01 -20.00
C ARG A 322 -38.88 59.87 -20.80
N MET A 323 -39.02 59.72 -22.13
CA MET A 323 -38.79 60.70 -23.19
C MET A 323 -37.36 61.25 -23.42
N ARG A 324 -36.83 60.96 -24.61
CA ARG A 324 -36.66 62.02 -25.63
C ARG A 324 -36.52 61.43 -27.04
N ASN A 325 -37.43 61.88 -27.89
CA ASN A 325 -37.34 61.80 -29.34
C ASN A 325 -36.07 62.49 -29.82
N ALA A 326 -35.33 61.82 -30.71
CA ALA A 326 -34.44 62.49 -31.65
C ALA A 326 -34.64 61.82 -33.00
N SER A 327 -35.49 62.46 -33.80
CA SER A 327 -35.48 62.40 -35.25
C SER A 327 -34.07 62.72 -35.75
N PHE A 328 -33.55 61.90 -36.65
CA PHE A 328 -32.52 62.34 -37.58
C PHE A 328 -32.94 61.93 -38.98
N ASP A 329 -33.18 62.97 -39.77
CA ASP A 329 -33.55 62.95 -41.16
C ASP A 329 -32.39 62.48 -42.05
N THR A 330 -32.78 61.97 -43.22
CA THR A 330 -32.16 62.12 -44.55
C THR A 330 -30.66 62.37 -44.68
N GLU A 331 -29.97 61.60 -45.52
CA GLU A 331 -29.62 62.08 -46.87
C GLU A 331 -29.08 60.98 -47.78
N GLU A 332 -29.37 61.17 -49.06
CA GLU A 332 -28.93 60.43 -50.24
C GLU A 332 -27.42 60.53 -50.44
N SER A 333 -26.81 59.47 -51.00
CA SER A 333 -25.76 59.48 -52.04
C SER A 333 -25.44 58.04 -52.45
#